data_AF-A0A9D7E0A4-F1
#
_entry.id   AF-A0A9D7E0A4-F1
#
_cell.length_a   1.000
_cell.length_b   1.000
_cell.length_c   1.000
_cell.angle_alpha   90.00
_cell.angle_beta   90.00
_cell.angle_gamma   90.00
#
_symmetry.space_group_name_H-M   'P 1'
#
loop_
_entity.id
_entity.type
_entity.pdbx_description
1 polymer ?
#
loop_
_entity_poly.entity_id
_entity_poly.type
_entity_poly.pdbx_seq_one_letter_code
_entity_poly.pdbx_strand_id
1 'polypeptide(L)'
;MLYFILSILWVAAAMAQELPTDETTLFSGSGNCQMCHVSNGVAMTQDGVDISPVTQWRATMMGNSAKDPLWRAKVATELAAFPQHADLIQNRCTVCHVPAGNTQTRFDGDSTYNLAQLAENALHRDGVTCSVCHQIQPNNLGTPQSYGGGYEITDARMIFGPFADPLPGPMQNHVNYTPVEGEHTRRSELCATCHTLITPTLNAAGDIIGEFPEQTPYIEWKNSFYANQTSCQDCHMRAARDPQDIALMPPWHTEMRAPYMQHAFVGGNVSMLRLLRDNADSLGVTATAAQFDSTIAETQRSLTQRSCELDLDAQAVGDSILLTVTLTNLTGHKLPTGIPLRRMWLAVDARDGNGQTVFQSGAVDEAGEIVGYDFEFEPHYDFITAPDQVQVYEAVMGDDSGARTWTLLRAGAHLKDNRLPPLGFTSTHASYDTTEIFGVSDSDDNFNRANGIEGSGADVVTYRLPRASAVTVAVLFQTVQPRLVNYLAQHDTPETQRFAQMYAEQTIDPQVLAVESLVLMEVSAESTAIARDFAVRAAYPNPFNAETRIRVDIAREQMVEFSLYDIRGRRVMLFGRMMHSPNSELTLDARDLPSGVYMLQARAGDVRDTQRLILLK
;
A
#
# COMPACT_ATOMS: atom_id res chain seq x y z
N MET A 1 -13.82 14.00 -63.71
CA MET A 1 -12.48 13.72 -63.15
C MET A 1 -12.41 14.36 -61.77
N LEU A 2 -12.75 13.61 -60.72
CA LEU A 2 -12.47 13.99 -59.33
C LEU A 2 -11.85 12.74 -58.70
N TYR A 3 -10.54 12.75 -58.51
CA TYR A 3 -9.83 11.68 -57.82
C TYR A 3 -9.86 11.98 -56.33
N PHE A 4 -10.62 11.20 -55.57
CA PHE A 4 -10.49 11.10 -54.12
C PHE A 4 -9.27 10.21 -53.82
N ILE A 5 -8.24 10.79 -53.20
CA ILE A 5 -7.14 10.03 -52.60
C ILE A 5 -7.60 9.65 -51.19
N LEU A 6 -7.91 8.36 -50.99
CA LEU A 6 -8.02 7.79 -49.65
C LEU A 6 -6.60 7.57 -49.12
N SER A 7 -6.16 8.42 -48.19
CA SER A 7 -5.01 8.14 -47.33
C SER A 7 -5.42 7.09 -46.30
N ILE A 8 -5.04 5.83 -46.53
CA ILE A 8 -5.13 4.76 -45.54
C ILE A 8 -3.99 5.00 -44.53
N LEU A 9 -4.33 5.56 -43.37
CA LEU A 9 -3.49 5.47 -42.18
C LEU A 9 -3.43 3.99 -41.77
N TRP A 10 -2.31 3.34 -42.06
CA TRP A 10 -1.96 2.06 -41.44
C TRP A 10 -1.65 2.34 -39.97
N VAL A 11 -2.62 2.13 -39.09
CA VAL A 11 -2.34 1.88 -37.67
C VAL A 11 -1.77 0.47 -37.64
N ALA A 12 -0.44 0.35 -37.61
CA ALA A 12 0.19 -0.91 -37.26
C ALA A 12 -0.22 -1.22 -35.82
N ALA A 13 -1.10 -2.20 -35.63
CA ALA A 13 -1.27 -2.78 -34.31
C ALA A 13 0.08 -3.39 -33.92
N ALA A 14 0.75 -2.80 -32.92
CA ALA A 14 2.01 -3.30 -32.42
C ALA A 14 1.78 -4.73 -31.88
N MET A 15 2.29 -5.72 -32.60
CA MET A 15 2.30 -7.10 -32.12
C MET A 15 3.28 -7.18 -30.94
N ALA A 16 2.96 -8.01 -29.95
CA ALA A 16 3.87 -8.26 -28.83
C ALA A 16 5.24 -8.71 -29.35
N GLN A 17 6.33 -8.21 -28.75
CA GLN A 17 7.64 -8.78 -29.05
C GLN A 17 7.72 -10.21 -28.49
N GLU A 18 8.51 -11.06 -29.14
CA GLU A 18 8.72 -12.44 -28.69
C GLU A 18 9.42 -12.46 -27.32
N LEU A 19 8.96 -13.37 -26.45
CA LEU A 19 9.62 -13.62 -25.18
C LEU A 19 10.90 -14.46 -25.41
N PRO A 20 11.95 -14.30 -24.60
CA PRO A 20 13.18 -15.08 -24.72
C PRO A 20 12.91 -16.59 -24.64
N THR A 21 13.60 -17.36 -25.49
CA THR A 21 13.58 -18.83 -25.49
C THR A 21 14.96 -19.43 -25.16
N ASP A 22 15.95 -18.59 -24.87
CA ASP A 22 17.28 -19.02 -24.47
C ASP A 22 17.23 -19.85 -23.17
N GLU A 23 18.14 -20.80 -23.07
CA GLU A 23 18.26 -21.68 -21.91
C GLU A 23 19.69 -21.64 -21.35
N THR A 24 19.78 -21.82 -20.05
CA THR A 24 21.04 -22.06 -19.33
C THR A 24 20.94 -23.36 -18.55
N THR A 25 22.00 -23.73 -17.84
CA THR A 25 22.00 -24.92 -16.97
C THR A 25 20.83 -24.91 -15.99
N LEU A 26 20.52 -23.75 -15.40
CA LEU A 26 19.44 -23.62 -14.42
C LEU A 26 18.11 -23.10 -15.01
N PHE A 27 18.14 -22.23 -16.02
CA PHE A 27 16.98 -21.42 -16.38
C PHE A 27 16.53 -21.64 -17.82
N SER A 28 15.27 -21.32 -18.10
CA SER A 28 14.67 -21.33 -19.43
C SER A 28 13.82 -20.07 -19.57
N GLY A 29 13.88 -19.41 -20.72
CA GLY A 29 13.15 -18.16 -20.93
C GLY A 29 11.64 -18.35 -20.93
N SER A 30 10.91 -17.31 -20.53
CA SER A 30 9.44 -17.36 -20.42
C SER A 30 8.74 -17.65 -21.75
N GLY A 31 9.40 -17.43 -22.89
CA GLY A 31 8.91 -17.83 -24.21
C GLY A 31 8.72 -19.34 -24.34
N ASN A 32 9.53 -20.15 -23.64
CA ASN A 32 9.37 -21.61 -23.62
C ASN A 32 8.15 -22.04 -22.80
N CYS A 33 7.81 -21.30 -21.74
CA CYS A 33 6.59 -21.49 -20.94
C CYS A 33 5.33 -21.08 -21.72
N GLN A 34 5.47 -20.07 -22.60
CA GLN A 34 4.38 -19.51 -23.41
C GLN A 34 3.68 -20.56 -24.27
N MET A 35 4.37 -21.61 -24.72
CA MET A 35 3.76 -22.65 -25.55
C MET A 35 2.59 -23.38 -24.88
N CYS A 36 2.61 -23.46 -23.54
CA CYS A 36 1.60 -24.19 -22.76
C CYS A 36 0.74 -23.26 -21.88
N HIS A 37 1.30 -22.15 -21.40
CA HIS A 37 0.68 -21.29 -20.37
C HIS A 37 0.18 -19.94 -20.93
N VAL A 38 -0.47 -19.97 -22.09
CA VAL A 38 -1.17 -18.82 -22.69
C VAL A 38 -2.65 -19.09 -22.88
N SER A 39 -3.43 -18.03 -23.07
CA SER A 39 -4.84 -18.19 -23.37
C SER A 39 -5.09 -18.50 -24.84
N ASN A 40 -5.59 -19.72 -25.08
CA ASN A 40 -6.24 -20.13 -26.32
C ASN A 40 -7.41 -21.08 -25.96
N GLY A 41 -8.33 -20.60 -25.12
CA GLY A 41 -9.42 -21.41 -24.55
C GLY A 41 -9.22 -21.87 -23.10
N VAL A 42 -8.06 -21.59 -22.50
CA VAL A 42 -7.73 -21.89 -21.08
C VAL A 42 -7.34 -20.61 -20.34
N ALA A 43 -7.39 -20.65 -19.00
CA ALA A 43 -7.12 -19.51 -18.12
C ALA A 43 -7.80 -18.21 -18.58
N MET A 44 -9.14 -18.21 -18.66
CA MET A 44 -9.95 -17.04 -19.02
C MET A 44 -11.02 -16.78 -17.98
N THR A 45 -11.34 -15.50 -17.75
CA THR A 45 -12.54 -15.14 -16.98
C THR A 45 -13.81 -15.48 -17.78
N GLN A 46 -14.96 -15.52 -17.09
CA GLN A 46 -16.27 -15.67 -17.73
C GLN A 46 -16.55 -14.60 -18.79
N ASP A 47 -16.00 -13.39 -18.59
CA ASP A 47 -16.13 -12.26 -19.52
C ASP A 47 -15.14 -12.33 -20.69
N GLY A 48 -14.37 -13.42 -20.81
CA GLY A 48 -13.40 -13.65 -21.89
C GLY A 48 -12.08 -12.91 -21.73
N VAL A 49 -11.73 -12.48 -20.52
CA VAL A 49 -10.43 -11.84 -20.24
C VAL A 49 -9.36 -12.91 -20.06
N ASP A 50 -8.26 -12.80 -20.80
CA ASP A 50 -7.07 -13.64 -20.65
C ASP A 50 -6.42 -13.40 -19.28
N ILE A 51 -6.41 -14.44 -18.44
CA ILE A 51 -5.74 -14.46 -17.13
C ILE A 51 -4.63 -15.50 -17.08
N SER A 52 -4.13 -15.93 -18.23
CA SER A 52 -3.02 -16.87 -18.32
C SER A 52 -1.75 -16.28 -17.70
N PRO A 53 -0.89 -17.12 -17.07
CA PRO A 53 0.25 -16.62 -16.31
C PRO A 53 1.18 -15.75 -17.16
N VAL A 54 1.46 -16.16 -18.40
CA VAL A 54 2.38 -15.44 -19.29
C VAL A 54 1.82 -14.09 -19.72
N THR A 55 0.53 -14.01 -20.06
CA THR A 55 -0.12 -12.75 -20.44
C THR A 55 -0.11 -11.74 -19.29
N GLN A 56 -0.43 -12.18 -18.07
CA GLN A 56 -0.46 -11.27 -16.92
C GLN A 56 0.95 -10.85 -16.50
N TRP A 57 1.86 -11.82 -16.33
CA TRP A 57 3.20 -11.59 -15.81
C TRP A 57 4.03 -10.62 -16.67
N ARG A 58 3.97 -10.73 -18.01
CA ARG A 58 4.86 -9.96 -18.91
C ARG A 58 4.65 -8.45 -18.85
N ALA A 59 3.48 -7.99 -18.41
CA ALA A 59 3.14 -6.58 -18.24
C ALA A 59 3.37 -6.07 -16.80
N THR A 60 3.89 -6.90 -15.90
CA THR A 60 4.17 -6.52 -14.51
C THR A 60 5.55 -5.88 -14.36
N MET A 61 5.79 -5.26 -13.20
CA MET A 61 7.13 -4.80 -12.82
C MET A 61 8.12 -5.97 -12.67
N MET A 62 7.65 -7.19 -12.32
CA MET A 62 8.50 -8.37 -12.21
C MET A 62 9.03 -8.83 -13.59
N GLY A 63 8.16 -8.91 -14.60
CA GLY A 63 8.57 -9.25 -15.97
C GLY A 63 9.39 -8.16 -16.67
N ASN A 64 9.47 -6.97 -16.07
CA ASN A 64 10.23 -5.83 -16.59
C ASN A 64 11.28 -5.30 -15.62
N SER A 65 11.63 -6.05 -14.57
CA SER A 65 12.53 -5.59 -13.50
C SER A 65 13.93 -5.24 -13.99
N ALA A 66 14.41 -5.92 -15.04
CA ALA A 66 15.69 -5.66 -15.69
C ALA A 66 15.62 -4.50 -16.73
N LYS A 67 14.41 -4.09 -17.10
CA LYS A 67 14.13 -3.06 -18.12
C LYS A 67 13.65 -1.75 -17.51
N ASP A 68 13.35 -1.75 -16.21
CA ASP A 68 12.93 -0.58 -15.45
C ASP A 68 13.98 0.55 -15.55
N PRO A 69 13.65 1.68 -16.20
CA PRO A 69 14.59 2.78 -16.38
C PRO A 69 14.89 3.52 -15.06
N LEU A 70 13.98 3.52 -14.09
CA LEU A 70 14.26 4.09 -12.76
C LEU A 70 15.33 3.24 -12.05
N TRP A 71 15.18 1.92 -12.08
CA TRP A 71 16.19 1.01 -11.53
C TRP A 71 17.55 1.20 -12.20
N ARG A 72 17.59 1.27 -13.54
CA ARG A 72 18.84 1.50 -14.29
C ARG A 72 19.50 2.83 -13.93
N ALA A 73 18.71 3.92 -13.89
CA ALA A 73 19.19 5.22 -13.46
C ALA A 73 19.74 5.16 -12.03
N LYS A 74 19.05 4.45 -11.13
CA LYS A 74 19.48 4.34 -9.74
C LYS A 74 20.79 3.60 -9.59
N VAL A 75 20.94 2.43 -10.23
CA VAL A 75 22.20 1.67 -10.25
C VAL A 75 23.33 2.51 -10.82
N ALA A 76 23.09 3.26 -11.91
CA ALA A 76 24.08 4.14 -12.50
C ALA A 76 24.54 5.24 -11.52
N THR A 77 23.63 5.84 -10.73
CA THR A 77 24.02 6.82 -9.70
C THR A 77 24.84 6.22 -8.56
N GLU A 78 24.50 5.00 -8.09
CA GLU A 78 25.30 4.33 -7.07
C GLU A 78 26.71 4.00 -7.58
N LEU A 79 26.82 3.56 -8.84
CA LEU A 79 28.11 3.29 -9.49
C LEU A 79 28.96 4.55 -9.69
N ALA A 80 28.32 5.67 -10.04
CA ALA A 80 29.00 6.95 -10.18
C ALA A 80 29.51 7.47 -8.81
N ALA A 81 28.74 7.23 -7.74
CA ALA A 81 29.11 7.63 -6.39
C ALA A 81 30.22 6.75 -5.78
N PHE A 82 30.18 5.43 -6.01
CA PHE A 82 31.13 4.48 -5.44
C PHE A 82 31.69 3.50 -6.48
N PRO A 83 32.49 3.98 -7.46
CA PRO A 83 33.07 3.12 -8.49
C PRO A 83 33.96 2.01 -7.92
N GLN A 84 34.59 2.22 -6.76
CA GLN A 84 35.38 1.21 -6.05
C GLN A 84 34.56 0.02 -5.54
N HIS A 85 33.23 0.16 -5.46
CA HIS A 85 32.28 -0.88 -5.03
C HIS A 85 31.42 -1.41 -6.19
N ALA A 86 31.88 -1.27 -7.44
CA ALA A 86 31.10 -1.63 -8.62
C ALA A 86 30.58 -3.08 -8.60
N ASP A 87 31.40 -4.02 -8.13
CA ASP A 87 31.02 -5.44 -8.03
C ASP A 87 29.94 -5.65 -6.97
N LEU A 88 30.09 -5.03 -5.79
CA LEU A 88 29.11 -5.08 -4.71
C LEU A 88 27.75 -4.53 -5.17
N ILE A 89 27.75 -3.34 -5.77
CA ILE A 89 26.54 -2.65 -6.24
C ILE A 89 25.81 -3.50 -7.27
N GLN A 90 26.49 -3.89 -8.34
CA GLN A 90 25.83 -4.61 -9.44
C GLN A 90 25.34 -5.97 -8.99
N ASN A 91 26.14 -6.71 -8.23
CA ASN A 91 25.75 -8.02 -7.74
C ASN A 91 24.55 -7.93 -6.77
N ARG A 92 24.51 -6.92 -5.90
CA ARG A 92 23.41 -6.71 -4.95
C ARG A 92 22.12 -6.28 -5.66
N CYS A 93 22.17 -5.37 -6.63
CA CYS A 93 20.97 -4.92 -7.33
C CYS A 93 20.41 -6.01 -8.28
N THR A 94 21.29 -6.77 -8.93
CA THR A 94 20.89 -7.78 -9.92
C THR A 94 20.36 -9.07 -9.31
N VAL A 95 20.64 -9.38 -8.04
CA VAL A 95 20.10 -10.59 -7.39
C VAL A 95 18.57 -10.60 -7.35
N CYS A 96 17.93 -9.43 -7.21
CA CYS A 96 16.46 -9.31 -7.20
C CYS A 96 15.88 -8.85 -8.54
N HIS A 97 16.61 -8.03 -9.31
CA HIS A 97 16.11 -7.47 -10.58
C HIS A 97 16.45 -8.31 -11.82
N VAL A 98 17.52 -9.12 -11.74
CA VAL A 98 18.01 -10.00 -12.81
C VAL A 98 18.35 -11.38 -12.21
N PRO A 99 17.44 -11.99 -11.44
CA PRO A 99 17.76 -13.16 -10.61
C PRO A 99 18.29 -14.35 -11.43
N ALA A 100 17.74 -14.61 -12.62
CA ALA A 100 18.19 -15.72 -13.47
C ALA A 100 19.68 -15.61 -13.84
N GLY A 101 20.09 -14.43 -14.35
CA GLY A 101 21.48 -14.21 -14.75
C GLY A 101 22.44 -14.20 -13.56
N ASN A 102 22.01 -13.58 -12.45
CA ASN A 102 22.81 -13.52 -11.23
C ASN A 102 23.02 -14.91 -10.62
N THR A 103 21.95 -15.70 -10.46
CA THR A 103 22.03 -17.06 -9.92
C THR A 103 22.79 -18.01 -10.85
N GLN A 104 22.60 -17.91 -12.17
CA GLN A 104 23.36 -18.72 -13.14
C GLN A 104 24.87 -18.44 -13.03
N THR A 105 25.25 -17.17 -12.92
CA THR A 105 26.67 -16.78 -12.81
C THR A 105 27.32 -17.35 -11.56
N ARG A 106 26.60 -17.32 -10.42
CA ARG A 106 27.07 -17.96 -9.17
C ARG A 106 27.19 -19.46 -9.28
N PHE A 107 26.25 -20.10 -9.99
CA PHE A 107 26.30 -21.53 -10.24
C PHE A 107 27.51 -21.92 -11.10
N ASP A 108 27.87 -21.10 -12.08
CA ASP A 108 29.03 -21.31 -12.96
C ASP A 108 30.38 -21.06 -12.25
N GLY A 109 30.35 -20.61 -10.99
CA GLY A 109 31.52 -20.42 -10.13
C GLY A 109 32.00 -18.98 -10.00
N ASP A 110 31.33 -18.03 -10.66
CA ASP A 110 31.67 -16.60 -10.62
C ASP A 110 30.94 -15.88 -9.47
N SER A 111 31.66 -15.06 -8.72
CA SER A 111 31.11 -14.38 -7.53
C SER A 111 30.24 -13.15 -7.85
N THR A 112 30.38 -12.60 -9.06
CA THR A 112 29.84 -11.28 -9.43
C THR A 112 29.16 -11.32 -10.79
N TYR A 113 27.93 -10.82 -10.82
CA TYR A 113 27.19 -10.54 -12.05
C TYR A 113 27.07 -9.03 -12.27
N ASN A 114 27.27 -8.58 -13.51
CA ASN A 114 27.32 -7.16 -13.87
C ASN A 114 26.37 -6.77 -15.01
N LEU A 115 26.20 -5.46 -15.24
CA LEU A 115 25.28 -4.94 -16.24
C LEU A 115 25.72 -5.19 -17.69
N ALA A 116 27.00 -5.42 -17.96
CA ALA A 116 27.48 -5.77 -19.30
C ALA A 116 26.97 -7.17 -19.68
N GLN A 117 27.04 -8.14 -18.77
CA GLN A 117 26.49 -9.49 -18.98
C GLN A 117 24.97 -9.47 -19.21
N LEU A 118 24.23 -8.55 -18.57
CA LEU A 118 22.79 -8.35 -18.83
C LEU A 118 22.51 -7.91 -20.26
N ALA A 119 23.37 -7.10 -20.86
CA ALA A 119 23.17 -6.63 -22.24
C ALA A 119 23.33 -7.76 -23.27
N GLU A 120 24.08 -8.82 -22.95
CA GLU A 120 24.44 -9.88 -23.88
C GLU A 120 23.43 -11.03 -23.94
N ASN A 121 22.57 -11.19 -22.92
CA ASN A 121 21.69 -12.35 -22.81
C ASN A 121 20.20 -11.94 -22.70
N ALA A 122 19.37 -12.44 -23.62
CA ALA A 122 17.93 -12.15 -23.66
C ALA A 122 17.17 -12.76 -22.47
N LEU A 123 17.53 -13.95 -22.01
CA LEU A 123 16.97 -14.57 -20.79
C LEU A 123 17.16 -13.69 -19.57
N HIS A 124 18.32 -13.03 -19.45
CA HIS A 124 18.58 -12.17 -18.30
C HIS A 124 17.71 -10.92 -18.35
N ARG A 125 17.35 -10.44 -19.55
CA ARG A 125 16.40 -9.34 -19.72
C ARG A 125 14.95 -9.73 -19.43
N ASP A 126 14.67 -11.01 -19.23
CA ASP A 126 13.34 -11.53 -18.86
C ASP A 126 12.95 -11.18 -17.41
N GLY A 127 13.82 -10.49 -16.67
CA GLY A 127 13.54 -9.99 -15.33
C GLY A 127 13.37 -11.11 -14.29
N VAL A 128 12.38 -10.97 -13.41
CA VAL A 128 11.97 -12.03 -12.48
C VAL A 128 11.06 -13.01 -13.23
N THR A 129 11.69 -13.95 -13.92
CA THR A 129 11.06 -14.92 -14.85
C THR A 129 10.39 -16.11 -14.15
N CYS A 130 9.54 -16.85 -14.86
CA CYS A 130 8.80 -18.01 -14.34
C CYS A 130 9.74 -19.03 -13.67
N SER A 131 10.84 -19.37 -14.34
CA SER A 131 11.81 -20.36 -13.85
C SER A 131 12.60 -19.89 -12.64
N VAL A 132 12.54 -18.63 -12.22
CA VAL A 132 13.18 -18.18 -10.97
C VAL A 132 12.26 -18.51 -9.81
N CYS A 133 11.08 -17.89 -9.75
CA CYS A 133 10.16 -18.04 -8.62
C CYS A 133 9.77 -19.50 -8.40
N HIS A 134 9.50 -20.23 -9.49
CA HIS A 134 9.07 -21.60 -9.37
C HIS A 134 10.23 -22.59 -9.13
N GLN A 135 11.50 -22.21 -9.15
CA GLN A 135 12.60 -23.13 -8.79
C GLN A 135 13.14 -22.93 -7.37
N ILE A 136 12.72 -21.85 -6.70
CA ILE A 136 13.16 -21.55 -5.33
C ILE A 136 12.81 -22.74 -4.43
N GLN A 137 13.81 -23.29 -3.75
CA GLN A 137 13.65 -24.39 -2.81
C GLN A 137 12.93 -23.92 -1.54
N PRO A 138 12.22 -24.82 -0.84
CA PRO A 138 11.55 -24.49 0.43
C PRO A 138 12.52 -24.25 1.59
N ASN A 139 13.79 -24.65 1.42
CA ASN A 139 14.84 -24.55 2.42
C ASN A 139 15.07 -23.07 2.77
N ASN A 140 15.40 -22.77 4.04
CA ASN A 140 15.77 -21.45 4.56
C ASN A 140 14.76 -20.28 4.44
N LEU A 141 13.63 -20.45 3.74
CA LEU A 141 12.69 -19.35 3.49
C LEU A 141 12.16 -18.73 4.79
N GLY A 142 12.06 -17.41 4.81
CA GLY A 142 11.56 -16.65 5.96
C GLY A 142 12.62 -16.32 7.02
N THR A 143 13.84 -16.84 6.89
CA THR A 143 14.95 -16.50 7.80
C THR A 143 15.86 -15.41 7.20
N PRO A 144 16.69 -14.74 8.02
CA PRO A 144 17.64 -13.73 7.53
C PRO A 144 18.55 -14.19 6.38
N GLN A 145 18.88 -15.48 6.33
CA GLN A 145 19.70 -16.06 5.27
C GLN A 145 19.01 -16.05 3.90
N SER A 146 17.67 -16.01 3.86
CA SER A 146 16.90 -16.00 2.61
C SER A 146 16.70 -14.60 2.03
N TYR A 147 16.87 -13.55 2.83
CA TYR A 147 16.60 -12.16 2.44
C TYR A 147 17.65 -11.63 1.46
N GLY A 148 17.31 -10.57 0.71
CA GLY A 148 18.22 -9.94 -0.24
C GLY A 148 18.73 -10.87 -1.34
N GLY A 149 17.89 -11.81 -1.78
CA GLY A 149 18.17 -12.80 -2.82
C GLY A 149 18.90 -14.05 -2.34
N GLY A 150 18.82 -14.38 -1.06
CA GLY A 150 19.45 -15.55 -0.43
C GLY A 150 18.68 -16.87 -0.60
N TYR A 151 17.83 -16.97 -1.63
CA TYR A 151 17.09 -18.19 -1.97
C TYR A 151 18.02 -19.27 -2.53
N GLU A 152 17.60 -20.54 -2.44
CA GLU A 152 18.31 -21.68 -3.01
C GLU A 152 17.64 -22.16 -4.31
N ILE A 153 18.43 -22.41 -5.35
CA ILE A 153 18.04 -23.05 -6.62
C ILE A 153 19.11 -24.09 -6.95
N THR A 154 18.69 -25.25 -7.47
CA THR A 154 19.58 -26.38 -7.79
C THR A 154 19.48 -26.77 -9.27
N ASP A 155 20.46 -27.53 -9.75
CA ASP A 155 20.51 -28.07 -11.12
C ASP A 155 19.57 -29.28 -11.34
N ALA A 156 18.81 -29.68 -10.31
CA ALA A 156 17.80 -30.72 -10.44
C ALA A 156 16.62 -30.32 -11.33
N ARG A 157 16.50 -29.02 -11.68
CA ARG A 157 15.45 -28.46 -12.54
C ARG A 157 14.05 -28.89 -12.08
N MET A 158 13.81 -28.82 -10.77
CA MET A 158 12.48 -28.97 -10.18
C MET A 158 11.74 -27.64 -10.25
N ILE A 159 10.49 -27.66 -10.68
CA ILE A 159 9.64 -26.48 -10.75
C ILE A 159 8.37 -26.67 -9.89
N PHE A 160 8.17 -25.81 -8.91
CA PHE A 160 7.18 -25.96 -7.86
C PHE A 160 5.89 -25.24 -8.19
N GLY A 161 4.75 -25.90 -7.99
CA GLY A 161 3.43 -25.30 -8.07
C GLY A 161 2.56 -25.66 -6.87
N PRO A 162 1.39 -25.01 -6.68
CA PRO A 162 0.56 -25.23 -5.50
C PRO A 162 -0.26 -26.52 -5.56
N PHE A 163 -0.30 -27.21 -6.70
CA PHE A 163 -1.20 -28.33 -6.95
C PHE A 163 -0.50 -29.69 -6.86
N ALA A 164 -1.17 -30.64 -6.20
CA ALA A 164 -0.77 -32.03 -6.14
C ALA A 164 -0.86 -32.75 -7.50
N ASP A 165 -0.10 -33.84 -7.63
CA ASP A 165 -0.10 -34.73 -8.79
C ASP A 165 0.06 -34.01 -10.15
N PRO A 166 1.11 -33.19 -10.36
CA PRO A 166 1.34 -32.56 -11.66
C PRO A 166 1.71 -33.60 -12.71
N LEU A 167 1.32 -33.36 -13.98
CA LEU A 167 1.66 -34.22 -15.10
C LEU A 167 3.10 -33.93 -15.60
N PRO A 168 4.11 -34.82 -15.39
CA PRO A 168 5.50 -34.44 -15.64
C PRO A 168 5.91 -34.42 -17.11
N GLY A 169 5.40 -35.39 -17.89
CA GLY A 169 5.85 -35.65 -19.27
C GLY A 169 5.90 -34.43 -20.19
N PRO A 170 4.84 -33.60 -20.28
CA PRO A 170 4.84 -32.41 -21.12
C PRO A 170 5.98 -31.43 -20.78
N MET A 171 6.18 -31.11 -19.50
CA MET A 171 7.21 -30.16 -19.08
C MET A 171 8.62 -30.73 -19.23
N GLN A 172 8.82 -32.01 -18.91
CA GLN A 172 10.11 -32.67 -19.09
C GLN A 172 10.52 -32.71 -20.56
N ASN A 173 9.56 -32.97 -21.46
CA ASN A 173 9.83 -33.10 -22.89
C ASN A 173 10.02 -31.77 -23.64
N HIS A 174 9.43 -30.66 -23.16
CA HIS A 174 9.45 -29.38 -23.88
C HIS A 174 10.34 -28.31 -23.25
N VAL A 175 10.53 -28.33 -21.92
CA VAL A 175 11.26 -27.27 -21.20
C VAL A 175 12.27 -27.82 -20.18
N ASN A 176 12.47 -29.15 -20.18
CA ASN A 176 13.42 -29.85 -19.32
C ASN A 176 13.26 -29.51 -17.82
N TYR A 177 12.02 -29.38 -17.35
CA TYR A 177 11.68 -29.20 -15.94
C TYR A 177 10.81 -30.36 -15.44
N THR A 178 11.04 -30.77 -14.19
CA THR A 178 10.16 -31.71 -13.48
C THR A 178 9.22 -30.93 -12.57
N PRO A 179 7.90 -30.91 -12.83
CA PRO A 179 6.95 -30.24 -11.97
C PRO A 179 6.74 -31.01 -10.67
N VAL A 180 6.68 -30.29 -9.56
CA VAL A 180 6.54 -30.83 -8.20
C VAL A 180 5.54 -29.96 -7.44
N GLU A 181 4.73 -30.57 -6.57
CA GLU A 181 3.95 -29.79 -5.61
C GLU A 181 4.88 -29.13 -4.59
N GLY A 182 4.73 -27.82 -4.38
CA GLY A 182 5.48 -27.06 -3.40
C GLY A 182 4.58 -26.15 -2.57
N GLU A 183 4.30 -26.54 -1.32
CA GLU A 183 3.50 -25.75 -0.38
C GLU A 183 4.08 -24.34 -0.16
N HIS A 184 5.41 -24.18 -0.21
CA HIS A 184 6.08 -22.89 0.00
C HIS A 184 5.70 -21.84 -1.06
N THR A 185 5.21 -22.26 -2.23
CA THR A 185 4.70 -21.33 -3.27
C THR A 185 3.46 -20.54 -2.81
N ARG A 186 2.78 -21.02 -1.76
CA ARG A 186 1.61 -20.39 -1.15
C ARG A 186 1.92 -19.55 0.10
N ARG A 187 3.20 -19.43 0.49
CA ARG A 187 3.59 -18.74 1.73
C ARG A 187 4.37 -17.45 1.47
N SER A 188 4.16 -16.43 2.31
CA SER A 188 4.80 -15.11 2.22
C SER A 188 6.33 -15.19 2.22
N GLU A 189 6.91 -16.22 2.84
CA GLU A 189 8.35 -16.45 2.93
C GLU A 189 9.03 -16.58 1.56
N LEU A 190 8.31 -17.01 0.52
CA LEU A 190 8.83 -17.01 -0.85
C LEU A 190 9.11 -15.58 -1.32
N CYS A 191 8.15 -14.66 -1.11
CA CYS A 191 8.26 -13.26 -1.48
C CYS A 191 9.32 -12.52 -0.65
N ALA A 192 9.51 -12.93 0.60
CA ALA A 192 10.51 -12.37 1.53
C ALA A 192 11.94 -12.39 0.98
N THR A 193 12.24 -13.32 0.07
CA THR A 193 13.58 -13.47 -0.52
C THR A 193 14.03 -12.21 -1.26
N CYS A 194 13.13 -11.52 -1.95
CA CYS A 194 13.40 -10.26 -2.64
C CYS A 194 12.76 -9.04 -1.94
N HIS A 195 11.66 -9.25 -1.20
CA HIS A 195 10.92 -8.19 -0.48
C HIS A 195 11.34 -8.06 0.99
N THR A 196 12.61 -8.36 1.26
CA THR A 196 13.35 -7.95 2.46
C THR A 196 14.78 -7.70 2.03
N LEU A 197 15.20 -6.45 2.05
CA LEU A 197 16.50 -6.00 1.59
C LEU A 197 17.16 -5.17 2.68
N ILE A 198 18.29 -5.68 3.15
CA ILE A 198 19.20 -4.99 4.05
C ILE A 198 20.48 -4.74 3.25
N THR A 199 20.91 -3.48 3.18
CA THR A 199 22.08 -3.06 2.40
C THR A 199 23.19 -2.57 3.32
N PRO A 200 24.47 -2.69 2.90
CA PRO A 200 25.55 -2.07 3.65
C PRO A 200 25.45 -0.55 3.56
N THR A 201 25.74 0.13 4.67
CA THR A 201 25.90 1.58 4.73
C THR A 201 27.36 1.94 4.48
N LEU A 202 27.58 2.78 3.48
CA LEU A 202 28.85 3.39 3.14
C LEU A 202 28.94 4.80 3.73
N ASN A 203 30.11 5.19 4.24
CA ASN A 203 30.39 6.58 4.57
C ASN A 203 30.76 7.40 3.31
N ALA A 204 31.04 8.69 3.46
CA ALA A 204 31.46 9.54 2.35
C ALA A 204 32.78 9.11 1.66
N ALA A 205 33.67 8.39 2.36
CA ALA A 205 34.89 7.81 1.81
C ALA A 205 34.65 6.47 1.08
N GLY A 206 33.45 5.90 1.21
CA GLY A 206 33.09 4.59 0.71
C GLY A 206 33.48 3.43 1.62
N ASP A 207 33.82 3.65 2.89
CA ASP A 207 34.00 2.54 3.84
C ASP A 207 32.65 2.01 4.31
N ILE A 208 32.53 0.69 4.46
CA ILE A 208 31.34 0.06 5.07
C ILE A 208 31.37 0.33 6.58
N ILE A 209 30.34 1.00 7.09
CA ILE A 209 30.22 1.41 8.49
C ILE A 209 29.02 0.80 9.22
N GLY A 210 28.13 0.11 8.50
CA GLY A 210 26.93 -0.49 9.07
C GLY A 210 26.05 -1.16 8.03
N GLU A 211 24.80 -1.41 8.40
CA GLU A 211 23.75 -1.93 7.54
C GLU A 211 22.47 -1.13 7.75
N PHE A 212 21.63 -1.07 6.71
CA PHE A 212 20.37 -0.33 6.72
C PHE A 212 19.23 -1.19 6.17
N PRO A 213 18.08 -1.28 6.87
CA PRO A 213 16.89 -1.98 6.38
C PRO A 213 16.21 -1.18 5.26
N GLU A 214 16.80 -1.20 4.06
CA GLU A 214 16.33 -0.40 2.92
C GLU A 214 14.87 -0.69 2.54
N GLN A 215 14.48 -1.97 2.51
CA GLN A 215 13.12 -2.39 2.16
C GLN A 215 12.70 -3.57 3.01
N THR A 216 11.69 -3.38 3.85
CA THR A 216 11.22 -4.41 4.80
C THR A 216 9.75 -4.83 4.69
N PRO A 217 9.07 -4.86 3.51
CA PRO A 217 7.65 -5.23 3.43
C PRO A 217 7.26 -6.53 4.16
N TYR A 218 8.06 -7.60 4.02
CA TYR A 218 7.75 -8.87 4.69
C TYR A 218 7.95 -8.78 6.21
N ILE A 219 8.91 -8.00 6.70
CA ILE A 219 9.12 -7.81 8.13
C ILE A 219 8.02 -6.92 8.73
N GLU A 220 7.61 -5.87 8.01
CA GLU A 220 6.43 -5.06 8.34
C GLU A 220 5.18 -5.96 8.44
N TRP A 221 5.03 -6.89 7.50
CA TRP A 221 3.95 -7.89 7.52
C TRP A 221 4.02 -8.87 8.68
N LYS A 222 5.21 -9.32 9.09
CA LYS A 222 5.37 -10.14 10.29
C LYS A 222 4.90 -9.41 11.55
N ASN A 223 5.11 -8.10 11.63
CA ASN A 223 4.58 -7.24 12.71
C ASN A 223 3.16 -6.75 12.39
N SER A 224 2.27 -7.64 11.94
CA SER A 224 0.89 -7.27 11.66
C SER A 224 -0.04 -8.40 12.07
N PHE A 225 -1.33 -8.06 12.21
CA PHE A 225 -2.40 -9.03 12.37
C PHE A 225 -2.45 -10.05 11.22
N TYR A 226 -2.08 -9.62 10.00
CA TYR A 226 -2.17 -10.43 8.79
C TYR A 226 -1.15 -11.56 8.72
N ALA A 227 -0.05 -11.48 9.48
CA ALA A 227 1.00 -12.51 9.54
C ALA A 227 0.46 -13.93 9.76
N ASN A 228 -0.66 -14.05 10.48
CA ASN A 228 -1.26 -15.32 10.86
C ASN A 228 -2.52 -15.69 10.03
N GLN A 229 -2.91 -14.87 9.05
CA GLN A 229 -4.21 -15.00 8.38
C GLN A 229 -4.17 -14.89 6.86
N THR A 230 -3.24 -14.09 6.32
CA THR A 230 -3.26 -13.73 4.90
C THR A 230 -1.83 -13.63 4.40
N SER A 231 -1.51 -14.46 3.41
CA SER A 231 -0.21 -14.45 2.75
C SER A 231 -0.07 -13.25 1.80
N CYS A 232 1.17 -12.95 1.39
CA CYS A 232 1.41 -11.99 0.31
C CYS A 232 0.62 -12.35 -0.96
N GLN A 233 0.58 -13.65 -1.28
CA GLN A 233 -0.10 -14.19 -2.47
C GLN A 233 -1.61 -13.92 -2.42
N ASP A 234 -2.26 -14.07 -1.26
CA ASP A 234 -3.71 -13.85 -1.13
C ASP A 234 -4.15 -12.42 -1.50
N CYS A 235 -3.28 -11.43 -1.25
CA CYS A 235 -3.53 -10.04 -1.61
C CYS A 235 -3.03 -9.69 -3.02
N HIS A 236 -1.79 -10.07 -3.35
CA HIS A 236 -1.10 -9.60 -4.56
C HIS A 236 -1.29 -10.50 -5.79
N MET A 237 -1.76 -11.74 -5.60
CA MET A 237 -2.09 -12.70 -6.67
C MET A 237 -3.57 -13.08 -6.55
N ARG A 238 -4.45 -12.27 -7.13
CA ARG A 238 -5.90 -12.46 -6.99
C ARG A 238 -6.35 -13.84 -7.43
N ALA A 239 -7.04 -14.57 -6.57
CA ALA A 239 -7.68 -15.82 -6.95
C ALA A 239 -8.72 -15.59 -8.06
N ALA A 240 -8.68 -16.39 -9.13
CA ALA A 240 -9.78 -16.48 -10.07
C ALA A 240 -11.04 -17.01 -9.37
N ARG A 241 -12.21 -16.52 -9.80
CA ARG A 241 -13.50 -16.92 -9.21
C ARG A 241 -13.82 -18.38 -9.45
N ASP A 242 -13.53 -18.86 -10.66
CA ASP A 242 -13.80 -20.22 -11.09
C ASP A 242 -12.51 -21.02 -11.21
N PRO A 243 -12.56 -22.35 -11.03
CA PRO A 243 -11.46 -23.23 -11.41
C PRO A 243 -10.97 -22.94 -12.84
N GLN A 244 -9.68 -23.11 -13.09
CA GLN A 244 -9.06 -22.84 -14.38
C GLN A 244 -8.34 -24.08 -14.91
N ASP A 245 -8.45 -24.33 -16.22
CA ASP A 245 -7.44 -25.14 -16.90
C ASP A 245 -6.18 -24.28 -17.05
N ILE A 246 -5.05 -24.81 -16.61
CA ILE A 246 -3.80 -24.06 -16.46
C ILE A 246 -2.78 -24.36 -17.56
N ALA A 247 -3.07 -25.30 -18.47
CA ALA A 247 -2.17 -25.67 -19.56
C ALA A 247 -2.91 -26.10 -20.82
N LEU A 248 -2.54 -25.50 -21.96
CA LEU A 248 -3.05 -25.89 -23.29
C LEU A 248 -2.55 -27.25 -23.77
N MET A 249 -1.42 -27.70 -23.23
CA MET A 249 -0.70 -28.87 -23.69
C MET A 249 -0.53 -29.88 -22.56
N PRO A 250 -0.81 -31.16 -22.82
CA PRO A 250 -1.27 -31.72 -24.09
C PRO A 250 -2.75 -31.40 -24.35
N PRO A 251 -3.25 -31.36 -25.59
CA PRO A 251 -4.61 -30.89 -25.90
C PRO A 251 -5.76 -31.71 -25.29
N TRP A 252 -5.46 -32.90 -24.77
CA TRP A 252 -6.40 -33.77 -24.06
C TRP A 252 -6.39 -33.55 -22.54
N HIS A 253 -5.45 -32.75 -22.03
CA HIS A 253 -5.47 -32.29 -20.65
C HIS A 253 -6.57 -31.23 -20.51
N THR A 254 -7.51 -31.48 -19.60
CA THR A 254 -8.65 -30.58 -19.33
C THR A 254 -8.90 -30.48 -17.83
N GLU A 255 -7.87 -30.69 -17.01
CA GLU A 255 -8.02 -30.70 -15.56
C GLU A 255 -8.17 -29.28 -15.03
N MET A 256 -9.31 -29.01 -14.41
CA MET A 256 -9.61 -27.71 -13.81
C MET A 256 -9.05 -27.64 -12.39
N ARG A 257 -8.22 -26.64 -12.11
CA ARG A 257 -7.54 -26.46 -10.82
C ARG A 257 -8.08 -25.22 -10.08
N ALA A 258 -8.20 -25.32 -8.76
CA ALA A 258 -8.63 -24.22 -7.88
C ALA A 258 -7.97 -24.31 -6.49
N PRO A 259 -7.72 -23.16 -5.82
CA PRO A 259 -7.80 -21.81 -6.36
C PRO A 259 -6.68 -21.53 -7.38
N TYR A 260 -7.01 -20.89 -8.50
CA TYR A 260 -6.01 -20.40 -9.46
C TYR A 260 -5.61 -18.98 -9.11
N MET A 261 -4.31 -18.75 -8.87
CA MET A 261 -3.79 -17.44 -8.47
C MET A 261 -3.27 -16.69 -9.70
N GLN A 262 -3.82 -15.49 -9.93
CA GLN A 262 -3.46 -14.65 -11.07
C GLN A 262 -2.06 -14.02 -10.90
N HIS A 263 -1.33 -13.90 -12.01
CA HIS A 263 0.06 -13.42 -12.07
C HIS A 263 0.14 -11.94 -12.45
N ALA A 264 -0.85 -11.14 -12.04
CA ALA A 264 -0.88 -9.70 -12.27
C ALA A 264 0.02 -8.92 -11.28
N PHE A 265 0.40 -9.52 -10.15
CA PHE A 265 1.31 -8.97 -9.13
C PHE A 265 1.05 -7.49 -8.78
N VAL A 266 -0.18 -7.20 -8.34
CA VAL A 266 -0.63 -5.83 -8.12
C VAL A 266 0.18 -5.11 -7.04
N GLY A 267 0.48 -3.83 -7.24
CA GLY A 267 1.22 -2.98 -6.31
C GLY A 267 0.76 -1.52 -6.41
N GLY A 268 1.69 -0.56 -6.24
CA GLY A 268 1.37 0.87 -6.38
C GLY A 268 1.92 1.57 -7.63
N ASN A 269 2.76 0.90 -8.43
CA ASN A 269 3.60 1.55 -9.46
C ASN A 269 2.88 1.85 -10.79
N VAL A 270 1.70 2.50 -10.75
CA VAL A 270 0.97 2.87 -11.98
C VAL A 270 1.81 3.73 -12.92
N SER A 271 2.55 4.71 -12.39
CA SER A 271 3.39 5.61 -13.19
C SER A 271 4.47 4.86 -13.98
N MET A 272 5.16 3.91 -13.34
CA MET A 272 6.20 3.11 -14.00
C MET A 272 5.62 2.14 -15.03
N LEU A 273 4.44 1.56 -14.78
CA LEU A 273 3.74 0.74 -15.77
C LEU A 273 3.38 1.55 -17.02
N ARG A 274 2.89 2.79 -16.85
CA ARG A 274 2.67 3.71 -17.98
C ARG A 274 3.98 4.04 -18.69
N LEU A 275 5.08 4.22 -17.96
CA LEU A 275 6.38 4.57 -18.54
C LEU A 275 6.90 3.45 -19.43
N LEU A 276 6.86 2.22 -18.92
CA LEU A 276 7.20 1.01 -19.67
C LEU A 276 6.33 0.85 -20.92
N ARG A 277 5.01 1.04 -20.79
CA ARG A 277 4.05 0.98 -21.91
C ARG A 277 4.38 1.99 -23.00
N ASP A 278 4.56 3.26 -22.62
CA ASP A 278 4.70 4.37 -23.56
C ASP A 278 6.09 4.39 -24.23
N ASN A 279 7.07 3.71 -23.63
CA ASN A 279 8.46 3.63 -24.12
C ASN A 279 8.88 2.21 -24.53
N ALA A 280 7.92 1.32 -24.81
CA ALA A 280 8.13 -0.11 -24.91
C ALA A 280 9.23 -0.51 -25.90
N ASP A 281 9.23 0.06 -27.11
CA ASP A 281 10.22 -0.25 -28.15
C ASP A 281 11.64 0.12 -27.71
N SER A 282 11.80 1.32 -27.16
CA SER A 282 13.12 1.80 -26.72
C SER A 282 13.67 0.94 -25.58
N LEU A 283 12.81 0.46 -24.69
CA LEU A 283 13.16 -0.29 -23.49
C LEU A 283 13.24 -1.81 -23.73
N GLY A 284 12.89 -2.28 -24.94
CA GLY A 284 12.84 -3.72 -25.26
C GLY A 284 11.78 -4.48 -24.44
N VAL A 285 10.68 -3.80 -24.12
CA VAL A 285 9.55 -4.37 -23.39
C VAL A 285 8.75 -5.27 -24.32
N THR A 286 8.37 -6.45 -23.84
CA THR A 286 7.73 -7.47 -24.68
C THR A 286 6.21 -7.44 -24.62
N ALA A 287 5.62 -6.82 -23.59
CA ALA A 287 4.17 -6.72 -23.45
C ALA A 287 3.57 -5.69 -24.41
N THR A 288 2.33 -5.95 -24.85
CA THR A 288 1.56 -4.98 -25.66
C THR A 288 0.98 -3.86 -24.81
N ALA A 289 0.58 -2.77 -25.45
CA ALA A 289 -0.14 -1.69 -24.77
C ALA A 289 -1.41 -2.20 -24.05
N ALA A 290 -2.19 -3.08 -24.70
CA ALA A 290 -3.39 -3.65 -24.11
C ALA A 290 -3.12 -4.50 -22.85
N GLN A 291 -1.99 -5.22 -22.82
CA GLN A 291 -1.58 -5.98 -21.64
C GLN A 291 -1.19 -5.05 -20.49
N PHE A 292 -0.45 -3.96 -20.77
CA PHE A 292 -0.19 -2.93 -19.77
C PHE A 292 -1.45 -2.24 -19.28
N ASP A 293 -2.37 -1.89 -20.17
CA ASP A 293 -3.63 -1.24 -19.80
C ASP A 293 -4.45 -2.12 -18.85
N SER A 294 -4.45 -3.44 -19.07
CA SER A 294 -5.05 -4.41 -18.16
C SER A 294 -4.38 -4.41 -16.77
N THR A 295 -3.04 -4.51 -16.72
CA THR A 295 -2.30 -4.49 -15.45
C THR A 295 -2.42 -3.15 -14.72
N ILE A 296 -2.43 -2.02 -15.44
CA ILE A 296 -2.65 -0.69 -14.89
C ILE A 296 -4.05 -0.59 -14.27
N ALA A 297 -5.09 -1.05 -14.98
CA ALA A 297 -6.45 -1.05 -14.48
C ALA A 297 -6.62 -1.90 -13.22
N GLU A 298 -5.97 -3.08 -13.16
CA GLU A 298 -5.98 -3.90 -11.94
C GLU A 298 -5.23 -3.21 -10.78
N THR A 299 -4.07 -2.59 -11.07
CA THR A 299 -3.27 -1.85 -10.08
C THR A 299 -4.08 -0.69 -9.49
N GLN A 300 -4.72 0.12 -10.33
CA GLN A 300 -5.58 1.23 -9.89
C GLN A 300 -6.78 0.75 -9.07
N ARG A 301 -7.39 -0.37 -9.44
CA ARG A 301 -8.47 -0.98 -8.66
C ARG A 301 -7.99 -1.44 -7.29
N SER A 302 -6.80 -2.03 -7.20
CA SER A 302 -6.20 -2.43 -5.92
C SER A 302 -5.90 -1.22 -5.03
N LEU A 303 -5.37 -0.14 -5.62
CA LEU A 303 -5.11 1.11 -4.90
C LEU A 303 -6.38 1.69 -4.28
N THR A 304 -7.45 1.81 -5.08
CA THR A 304 -8.71 2.45 -4.68
C THR A 304 -9.63 1.61 -3.80
N GLN A 305 -9.47 0.29 -3.78
CA GLN A 305 -10.41 -0.61 -3.09
C GLN A 305 -9.82 -1.37 -1.90
N ARG A 306 -8.49 -1.43 -1.78
CA ARG A 306 -7.82 -2.36 -0.85
C ARG A 306 -6.59 -1.78 -0.15
N SER A 307 -6.28 -0.50 -0.32
CA SER A 307 -5.08 0.10 0.26
C SER A 307 -5.37 0.84 1.57
N CYS A 308 -6.34 1.75 1.57
CA CYS A 308 -6.75 2.47 2.78
C CYS A 308 -8.24 2.79 2.79
N GLU A 309 -8.75 3.05 3.99
CA GLU A 309 -10.05 3.70 4.21
C GLU A 309 -9.82 5.13 4.70
N LEU A 310 -10.77 6.01 4.38
CA LEU A 310 -10.77 7.42 4.75
C LEU A 310 -12.14 7.73 5.35
N ASP A 311 -12.15 8.26 6.57
CA ASP A 311 -13.37 8.73 7.24
C ASP A 311 -13.22 10.20 7.64
N LEU A 312 -14.31 10.96 7.50
CA LEU A 312 -14.33 12.39 7.81
C LEU A 312 -15.42 12.70 8.85
N ASP A 313 -15.06 13.46 9.89
CA ASP A 313 -16.00 14.13 10.79
C ASP A 313 -15.72 15.63 10.79
N ALA A 314 -16.76 16.46 10.85
CA ALA A 314 -16.58 17.91 10.83
C ALA A 314 -17.49 18.59 11.85
N GLN A 315 -16.92 19.52 12.61
CA GLN A 315 -17.61 20.25 13.66
C GLN A 315 -17.36 21.75 13.50
N ALA A 316 -18.44 22.54 13.50
CA ALA A 316 -18.33 23.99 13.50
C ALA A 316 -17.85 24.48 14.89
N VAL A 317 -16.77 25.26 14.91
CA VAL A 317 -16.19 25.86 16.13
C VAL A 317 -15.96 27.35 15.88
N GLY A 318 -16.87 28.18 16.39
CA GLY A 318 -16.86 29.62 16.15
C GLY A 318 -16.99 29.93 14.65
N ASP A 319 -15.99 30.63 14.10
CA ASP A 319 -15.89 30.97 12.67
C ASP A 319 -14.98 30.01 11.88
N SER A 320 -14.72 28.82 12.44
CA SER A 320 -13.91 27.77 11.82
C SER A 320 -14.65 26.44 11.79
N ILE A 321 -14.14 25.49 11.01
CA ILE A 321 -14.51 24.08 11.06
C ILE A 321 -13.31 23.33 11.61
N LEU A 322 -13.54 22.46 12.60
CA LEU A 322 -12.61 21.40 12.94
C LEU A 322 -13.01 20.17 12.13
N LEU A 323 -12.17 19.79 11.18
CA LEU A 323 -12.30 18.58 10.38
C LEU A 323 -11.37 17.52 10.97
N THR A 324 -11.92 16.40 11.40
CA THR A 324 -11.17 15.21 11.79
C THR A 324 -11.10 14.28 10.59
N VAL A 325 -9.88 13.90 10.20
CA VAL A 325 -9.60 12.99 9.09
C VAL A 325 -8.99 11.72 9.68
N THR A 326 -9.69 10.61 9.57
CA THR A 326 -9.19 9.30 10.01
C THR A 326 -8.76 8.49 8.79
N LEU A 327 -7.53 7.98 8.81
CA LEU A 327 -6.99 7.10 7.79
C LEU A 327 -6.76 5.72 8.39
N THR A 328 -7.21 4.67 7.71
CA THR A 328 -6.98 3.28 8.13
C THR A 328 -6.22 2.54 7.04
N ASN A 329 -5.11 1.90 7.40
CA ASN A 329 -4.35 1.04 6.50
C ASN A 329 -5.00 -0.35 6.40
N LEU A 330 -5.36 -0.75 5.18
CA LEU A 330 -5.94 -2.06 4.88
C LEU A 330 -4.91 -3.10 4.42
N THR A 331 -3.66 -2.66 4.22
CA THR A 331 -2.57 -3.54 3.79
C THR A 331 -1.93 -4.26 4.96
N GLY A 332 -1.24 -5.36 4.67
CA GLY A 332 -0.53 -6.15 5.67
C GLY A 332 0.79 -5.56 6.12
N HIS A 333 1.26 -4.47 5.54
CA HIS A 333 2.57 -3.85 5.78
C HIS A 333 2.40 -2.34 5.94
N LYS A 334 3.47 -1.54 6.12
CA LYS A 334 3.31 -0.09 6.16
C LYS A 334 2.74 0.43 4.84
N LEU A 335 1.99 1.52 4.86
CA LEU A 335 1.46 2.18 3.66
C LEU A 335 2.08 3.58 3.53
N PRO A 336 2.85 3.86 2.47
CA PRO A 336 3.31 2.96 1.40
C PRO A 336 4.57 2.15 1.77
N THR A 337 4.60 0.83 1.54
CA THR A 337 5.80 -0.01 1.78
C THR A 337 6.83 0.03 0.63
N GLY A 338 7.98 -0.61 0.85
CA GLY A 338 9.02 -0.87 -0.15
C GLY A 338 10.10 0.20 -0.16
N ILE A 339 10.63 0.49 -1.35
CA ILE A 339 11.73 1.45 -1.53
C ILE A 339 11.37 2.85 -0.97
N PRO A 340 12.26 3.49 -0.18
CA PRO A 340 12.02 4.77 0.52
C PRO A 340 12.11 5.99 -0.42
N LEU A 341 11.43 5.89 -1.56
CA LEU A 341 11.25 6.95 -2.56
C LEU A 341 9.77 7.31 -2.75
N ARG A 342 8.88 6.49 -2.15
CA ARG A 342 7.43 6.60 -2.26
C ARG A 342 6.89 7.51 -1.17
N ARG A 343 5.85 8.26 -1.50
CA ARG A 343 5.09 9.08 -0.53
C ARG A 343 3.60 8.95 -0.75
N MET A 344 2.84 9.07 0.33
CA MET A 344 1.40 9.30 0.31
C MET A 344 1.09 10.54 1.16
N TRP A 345 0.03 11.27 0.85
CA TRP A 345 -0.33 12.46 1.61
C TRP A 345 -1.83 12.76 1.54
N LEU A 346 -2.26 13.68 2.40
CA LEU A 346 -3.61 14.23 2.40
C LEU A 346 -3.68 15.48 1.53
N ALA A 347 -4.56 15.45 0.53
CA ALA A 347 -4.97 16.64 -0.21
C ALA A 347 -6.36 17.07 0.26
N VAL A 348 -6.49 18.33 0.69
CA VAL A 348 -7.72 18.90 1.27
C VAL A 348 -8.13 20.12 0.45
N ASP A 349 -9.38 20.17 0.00
CA ASP A 349 -10.00 21.33 -0.67
C ASP A 349 -11.30 21.68 0.05
N ALA A 350 -11.37 22.87 0.65
CA ALA A 350 -12.55 23.39 1.32
C ALA A 350 -13.10 24.59 0.54
N ARG A 351 -14.41 24.61 0.30
CA ARG A 351 -15.10 25.62 -0.52
C ARG A 351 -16.24 26.31 0.22
N ASP A 352 -16.44 27.59 -0.07
CA ASP A 352 -17.57 28.37 0.42
C ASP A 352 -18.88 28.06 -0.32
N GLY A 353 -20.00 28.68 0.11
CA GLY A 353 -21.32 28.51 -0.50
C GLY A 353 -21.42 28.97 -1.97
N ASN A 354 -20.44 29.72 -2.47
CA ASN A 354 -20.34 30.11 -3.89
C ASN A 354 -19.46 29.14 -4.70
N GLY A 355 -18.89 28.12 -4.05
CA GLY A 355 -17.97 27.17 -4.66
C GLY A 355 -16.52 27.69 -4.80
N GLN A 356 -16.17 28.80 -4.14
CA GLN A 356 -14.81 29.32 -4.12
C GLN A 356 -13.97 28.58 -3.06
N THR A 357 -12.77 28.15 -3.43
CA THR A 357 -11.80 27.56 -2.49
C THR A 357 -11.40 28.58 -1.42
N VAL A 358 -11.61 28.22 -0.15
CA VAL A 358 -11.21 28.99 1.03
C VAL A 358 -10.02 28.39 1.77
N PHE A 359 -9.74 27.11 1.53
CA PHE A 359 -8.53 26.43 2.01
C PHE A 359 -8.18 25.31 1.03
N GLN A 360 -6.89 25.20 0.69
CA GLN A 360 -6.36 24.10 -0.10
C GLN A 360 -4.99 23.71 0.41
N SER A 361 -4.77 22.43 0.69
CA SER A 361 -3.48 21.86 1.11
C SER A 361 -3.23 20.56 0.33
N GLY A 362 -1.96 20.23 0.06
CA GLY A 362 -1.58 18.99 -0.62
C GLY A 362 -1.86 18.94 -2.13
N ALA A 363 -2.13 20.09 -2.77
CA ALA A 363 -2.19 20.18 -4.22
C ALA A 363 -0.79 19.92 -4.83
N VAL A 364 -0.74 19.48 -6.09
CA VAL A 364 0.52 19.31 -6.83
C VAL A 364 0.64 20.29 -7.99
N ASP A 365 1.87 20.68 -8.31
CA ASP A 365 2.18 21.49 -9.50
C ASP A 365 2.27 20.64 -10.78
N GLU A 366 2.59 21.28 -11.90
CA GLU A 366 2.73 20.60 -13.21
C GLU A 366 3.89 19.57 -13.23
N ALA A 367 4.88 19.72 -12.35
CA ALA A 367 5.97 18.76 -12.18
C ALA A 367 5.59 17.62 -11.23
N GLY A 368 4.41 17.66 -10.61
CA GLY A 368 3.95 16.69 -9.63
C GLY A 368 4.56 16.88 -8.23
N GLU A 369 5.13 18.05 -7.95
CA GLU A 369 5.63 18.39 -6.62
C GLU A 369 4.49 18.96 -5.76
N ILE A 370 4.47 18.62 -4.47
CA ILE A 370 3.46 19.13 -3.54
C ILE A 370 3.70 20.64 -3.34
N VAL A 371 2.68 21.44 -3.60
CA VAL A 371 2.73 22.90 -3.43
C VAL A 371 2.89 23.23 -1.95
N GLY A 372 3.86 24.09 -1.62
CA GLY A 372 4.16 24.50 -0.24
C GLY A 372 5.07 23.54 0.54
N TYR A 373 5.53 22.45 -0.09
CA TYR A 373 6.48 21.51 0.48
C TYR A 373 7.91 22.11 0.47
N ASP A 374 8.19 23.05 1.37
CA ASP A 374 9.42 23.87 1.33
C ASP A 374 10.61 23.25 2.12
N PHE A 375 10.36 22.26 2.97
CA PHE A 375 11.38 21.59 3.78
C PHE A 375 12.09 20.46 3.03
N GLU A 376 13.20 19.93 3.56
CA GLU A 376 13.79 18.68 3.04
C GLU A 376 12.78 17.53 3.06
N PHE A 377 11.92 17.52 4.11
CA PHE A 377 10.72 16.70 4.27
C PHE A 377 9.79 17.33 5.34
N GLU A 378 8.49 17.04 5.30
CA GLU A 378 7.50 17.52 6.29
C GLU A 378 7.58 16.74 7.62
N PRO A 379 7.28 17.35 8.78
CA PRO A 379 7.07 16.60 10.02
C PRO A 379 5.78 15.76 9.94
N HIS A 380 5.54 14.94 10.97
CA HIS A 380 4.20 14.37 11.20
C HIS A 380 3.31 15.45 11.84
N TYR A 381 2.09 15.61 11.33
CA TYR A 381 1.10 16.57 11.82
C TYR A 381 -0.14 15.88 12.40
N ASP A 382 -0.39 16.10 13.69
CA ASP A 382 -1.67 15.75 14.33
C ASP A 382 -2.71 16.87 14.11
N PHE A 383 -2.23 18.12 13.95
CA PHE A 383 -3.07 19.31 13.84
C PHE A 383 -2.56 20.29 12.77
N ILE A 384 -3.39 20.56 11.77
CA ILE A 384 -3.09 21.43 10.62
C ILE A 384 -3.97 22.68 10.64
N THR A 385 -3.35 23.84 10.41
CA THR A 385 -4.03 25.15 10.43
C THR A 385 -3.73 26.04 9.23
N ALA A 386 -2.74 25.67 8.42
CA ALA A 386 -2.27 26.48 7.31
C ALA A 386 -2.15 25.63 6.02
N PRO A 387 -2.39 26.23 4.83
CA PRO A 387 -2.31 25.56 3.53
C PRO A 387 -0.97 24.89 3.20
N ASP A 388 0.13 25.42 3.72
CA ASP A 388 1.51 24.95 3.52
C ASP A 388 1.88 23.77 4.43
N GLN A 389 1.04 23.46 5.43
CA GLN A 389 1.19 22.25 6.25
C GLN A 389 0.49 21.09 5.56
N VAL A 390 1.28 20.09 5.12
CA VAL A 390 0.77 18.91 4.43
C VAL A 390 1.14 17.65 5.21
N GLN A 391 0.16 16.84 5.59
CA GLN A 391 0.44 15.54 6.18
C GLN A 391 0.96 14.59 5.10
N VAL A 392 2.27 14.31 5.15
CA VAL A 392 2.96 13.38 4.24
C VAL A 392 3.45 12.15 4.99
N TYR A 393 3.05 10.97 4.53
CA TYR A 393 3.48 9.65 4.97
C TYR A 393 4.60 9.15 4.06
N GLU A 394 5.82 9.11 4.59
CA GLU A 394 7.02 8.73 3.82
C GLU A 394 8.13 8.20 4.74
N ALA A 395 9.07 7.46 4.15
CA ALA A 395 10.34 7.14 4.77
C ALA A 395 11.42 8.05 4.17
N VAL A 396 12.21 8.68 5.03
CA VAL A 396 13.32 9.57 4.67
C VAL A 396 14.60 8.99 5.23
N MET A 397 15.55 8.73 4.33
CA MET A 397 16.87 8.20 4.68
C MET A 397 17.83 9.33 5.07
N GLY A 398 18.60 9.09 6.12
CA GLY A 398 19.72 9.91 6.56
C GLY A 398 21.05 9.20 6.30
N ASP A 399 22.06 9.97 5.91
CA ASP A 399 23.42 9.49 5.82
C ASP A 399 24.17 9.55 7.16
N ASP A 400 25.44 9.15 7.15
CA ASP A 400 26.34 9.15 8.30
C ASP A 400 26.64 10.54 8.88
N SER A 401 26.28 11.62 8.17
CA SER A 401 26.36 13.00 8.66
C SER A 401 25.05 13.50 9.28
N GLY A 402 23.97 12.70 9.20
CA GLY A 402 22.62 13.08 9.61
C GLY A 402 21.86 13.91 8.57
N ALA A 403 22.40 14.08 7.36
CA ALA A 403 21.75 14.78 6.27
C ALA A 403 20.87 13.82 5.45
N ARG A 404 19.82 14.35 4.81
CA ARG A 404 18.99 13.55 3.90
C ARG A 404 19.83 13.02 2.73
N THR A 405 19.66 11.74 2.41
CA THR A 405 20.31 11.12 1.25
C THR A 405 19.31 10.49 0.30
N TRP A 406 19.60 10.59 -0.99
CA TRP A 406 18.95 9.82 -2.04
C TRP A 406 19.79 8.61 -2.48
N THR A 407 21.07 8.57 -2.11
CA THR A 407 21.98 7.45 -2.34
C THR A 407 21.66 6.33 -1.37
N LEU A 408 21.21 5.19 -1.89
CA LEU A 408 20.74 4.06 -1.09
C LEU A 408 21.86 3.51 -0.22
N LEU A 409 23.07 3.36 -0.78
CA LEU A 409 24.21 2.87 -0.02
C LEU A 409 24.77 3.89 0.98
N ARG A 410 24.35 5.16 0.95
CA ARG A 410 24.70 6.12 2.02
C ARG A 410 23.70 6.07 3.18
N ALA A 411 22.54 5.42 3.02
CA ALA A 411 21.54 5.36 4.06
C ALA A 411 22.06 4.58 5.27
N GLY A 412 22.05 5.21 6.44
CA GLY A 412 22.47 4.61 7.71
C GLY A 412 21.46 4.79 8.85
N ALA A 413 20.46 5.64 8.67
CA ALA A 413 19.40 5.89 9.63
C ALA A 413 18.13 6.39 8.92
N HIS A 414 16.99 6.32 9.61
CA HIS A 414 15.78 7.05 9.23
C HIS A 414 15.81 8.44 9.86
N LEU A 415 15.62 9.49 9.06
CA LEU A 415 15.29 10.83 9.55
C LEU A 415 13.80 10.96 9.87
N LYS A 416 12.98 10.18 9.16
CA LYS A 416 11.54 10.05 9.34
C LYS A 416 11.10 8.70 8.77
N ASP A 417 10.16 8.05 9.43
CA ASP A 417 9.38 6.94 8.91
C ASP A 417 8.04 6.92 9.63
N ASN A 418 7.13 7.79 9.18
CA ASN A 418 5.76 7.87 9.65
C ASN A 418 4.80 7.14 8.69
N ARG A 419 5.29 6.25 7.81
CA ARG A 419 4.42 5.48 6.92
C ARG A 419 3.39 4.73 7.75
N LEU A 420 2.13 4.74 7.32
CA LEU A 420 1.00 4.28 8.14
C LEU A 420 1.13 2.78 8.43
N PRO A 421 1.28 2.33 9.70
CA PRO A 421 1.45 0.92 10.03
C PRO A 421 0.19 0.08 9.73
N PRO A 422 0.31 -1.24 9.55
CA PRO A 422 -0.85 -2.12 9.38
C PRO A 422 -1.55 -2.40 10.72
N LEU A 423 -2.77 -2.92 10.66
CA LEU A 423 -3.51 -3.39 11.84
C LEU A 423 -2.66 -4.39 12.65
N GLY A 424 -2.62 -4.23 13.97
CA GLY A 424 -1.89 -5.10 14.90
C GLY A 424 -0.39 -4.82 15.02
N PHE A 425 0.13 -3.78 14.36
CA PHE A 425 1.54 -3.40 14.44
C PHE A 425 1.92 -2.80 15.80
N THR A 426 2.91 -3.36 16.48
CA THR A 426 3.31 -2.88 17.82
C THR A 426 4.82 -2.62 17.94
N SER A 427 5.17 -1.72 18.86
CA SER A 427 6.56 -1.44 19.24
C SER A 427 7.23 -2.56 20.03
N THR A 428 6.42 -3.49 20.57
CA THR A 428 6.89 -4.62 21.39
C THR A 428 7.13 -5.89 20.59
N HIS A 429 6.81 -5.90 19.30
CA HIS A 429 7.03 -7.04 18.43
C HIS A 429 8.54 -7.27 18.20
N ALA A 430 8.95 -8.53 18.07
CA ALA A 430 10.37 -8.91 17.90
C ALA A 430 11.02 -8.38 16.61
N SER A 431 10.21 -7.91 15.66
CA SER A 431 10.66 -7.33 14.38
C SER A 431 10.63 -5.80 14.36
N TYR A 432 10.31 -5.15 15.49
CA TYR A 432 10.15 -3.70 15.51
C TYR A 432 11.48 -2.97 15.23
N ASP A 433 12.61 -3.53 15.66
CA ASP A 433 13.98 -3.02 15.43
C ASP A 433 14.35 -2.73 13.97
N THR A 434 13.66 -3.35 13.02
CA THR A 434 13.88 -3.22 11.58
C THR A 434 12.69 -2.58 10.88
N THR A 435 11.66 -2.18 11.63
CA THR A 435 10.42 -1.59 11.12
C THR A 435 9.94 -0.39 11.94
N GLU A 436 10.84 0.22 12.73
CA GLU A 436 10.51 1.26 13.70
C GLU A 436 9.75 2.43 13.08
N ILE A 437 8.92 3.10 13.90
CA ILE A 437 8.30 4.37 13.55
C ILE A 437 9.28 5.47 13.96
N PHE A 438 9.59 6.39 13.03
CA PHE A 438 10.52 7.49 13.27
C PHE A 438 9.87 8.85 12.94
N GLY A 439 10.11 9.85 13.79
CA GLY A 439 9.63 11.22 13.56
C GLY A 439 8.14 11.44 13.89
N VAL A 440 7.53 10.55 14.66
CA VAL A 440 6.20 10.72 15.29
C VAL A 440 6.40 10.86 16.80
N SER A 441 5.64 11.74 17.46
CA SER A 441 5.80 11.99 18.89
C SER A 441 5.35 10.77 19.72
N ASP A 442 6.09 10.40 20.76
CA ASP A 442 5.64 9.38 21.74
C ASP A 442 4.34 9.77 22.46
N SER A 443 4.01 11.07 22.47
CA SER A 443 2.78 11.60 23.05
C SER A 443 1.59 11.59 22.10
N ASP A 444 1.80 11.25 20.83
CA ASP A 444 0.73 11.08 19.86
C ASP A 444 -0.09 9.84 20.25
N ASP A 445 -1.34 10.07 20.64
CA ASP A 445 -2.25 9.04 21.14
C ASP A 445 -3.19 8.49 20.07
N ASN A 446 -3.06 8.95 18.82
CA ASN A 446 -3.93 8.60 17.71
C ASN A 446 -3.20 8.03 16.49
N PHE A 447 -1.88 8.20 16.36
CA PHE A 447 -1.08 7.49 15.36
C PHE A 447 -0.79 6.04 15.77
N ASN A 448 -1.31 5.10 14.98
CA ASN A 448 -1.31 3.66 15.25
C ASN A 448 -1.83 3.29 16.64
N ARG A 449 -2.64 4.16 17.26
CA ARG A 449 -3.23 3.96 18.58
C ARG A 449 -4.73 4.21 18.55
N ALA A 450 -5.46 3.46 19.37
CA ALA A 450 -6.87 3.71 19.65
C ALA A 450 -7.14 3.44 21.12
N ASN A 451 -7.71 4.44 21.82
CA ASN A 451 -7.96 4.37 23.27
C ASN A 451 -6.70 4.02 24.09
N GLY A 452 -5.53 4.53 23.68
CA GLY A 452 -4.24 4.27 24.34
C GLY A 452 -3.60 2.91 24.03
N ILE A 453 -4.19 2.11 23.14
CA ILE A 453 -3.68 0.79 22.74
C ILE A 453 -3.04 0.90 21.36
N GLU A 454 -1.81 0.39 21.19
CA GLU A 454 -1.11 0.31 19.90
C GLU A 454 -1.72 -0.73 18.95
N GLY A 455 -1.44 -0.56 17.65
CA GLY A 455 -1.81 -1.49 16.61
C GLY A 455 -3.18 -1.22 16.02
N SER A 456 -3.67 0.03 16.07
CA SER A 456 -4.90 0.41 15.38
C SER A 456 -4.75 0.32 13.86
N GLY A 457 -3.53 0.46 13.32
CA GLY A 457 -3.29 0.59 11.89
C GLY A 457 -3.89 1.85 11.28
N ALA A 458 -4.17 2.87 12.11
CA ALA A 458 -4.85 4.09 11.71
C ALA A 458 -4.11 5.34 12.19
N ASP A 459 -4.44 6.49 11.60
CA ASP A 459 -3.96 7.82 11.99
C ASP A 459 -5.13 8.81 11.98
N VAL A 460 -5.09 9.81 12.86
CA VAL A 460 -6.14 10.83 12.97
C VAL A 460 -5.54 12.22 12.93
N VAL A 461 -5.76 12.91 11.80
CA VAL A 461 -5.28 14.28 11.58
C VAL A 461 -6.43 15.26 11.69
N THR A 462 -6.26 16.29 12.52
CA THR A 462 -7.27 17.34 12.69
C THR A 462 -6.89 18.60 11.94
N TYR A 463 -7.79 19.14 11.14
CA TYR A 463 -7.63 20.42 10.45
C TYR A 463 -8.51 21.48 11.09
N ARG A 464 -7.97 22.67 11.31
CA ARG A 464 -8.78 23.88 11.53
C ARG A 464 -8.89 24.66 10.22
N LEU A 465 -10.07 24.58 9.61
CA LEU A 465 -10.38 25.23 8.34
C LEU A 465 -11.17 26.52 8.56
N PRO A 466 -11.07 27.52 7.66
CA PRO A 466 -12.05 28.59 7.55
C PRO A 466 -13.48 28.03 7.36
N ARG A 467 -14.52 28.84 7.59
CA ARG A 467 -15.89 28.43 7.24
C ARG A 467 -15.97 28.05 5.76
N ALA A 468 -16.54 26.87 5.52
CA ALA A 468 -16.76 26.25 4.23
C ALA A 468 -18.13 25.58 4.23
N SER A 469 -18.77 25.48 3.07
CA SER A 469 -19.99 24.71 2.86
C SER A 469 -19.71 23.29 2.34
N ALA A 470 -18.49 23.03 1.87
CA ALA A 470 -18.07 21.70 1.43
C ALA A 470 -16.57 21.49 1.70
N VAL A 471 -16.21 20.26 2.04
CA VAL A 471 -14.81 19.83 2.17
C VAL A 471 -14.65 18.51 1.44
N THR A 472 -13.62 18.42 0.60
CA THR A 472 -13.18 17.18 -0.04
C THR A 472 -11.78 16.86 0.45
N VAL A 473 -11.56 15.60 0.84
CA VAL A 473 -10.26 15.08 1.23
C VAL A 473 -9.93 13.88 0.34
N ALA A 474 -8.72 13.86 -0.19
CA ALA A 474 -8.18 12.74 -0.96
C ALA A 474 -6.88 12.24 -0.33
N VAL A 475 -6.70 10.92 -0.31
CA VAL A 475 -5.41 10.28 -0.05
C VAL A 475 -4.73 10.05 -1.39
N LEU A 476 -3.62 10.75 -1.61
CA LEU A 476 -2.84 10.68 -2.84
C LEU A 476 -1.55 9.89 -2.61
N PHE A 477 -1.07 9.21 -3.66
CA PHE A 477 0.15 8.40 -3.65
C PHE A 477 1.02 8.73 -4.86
N GLN A 478 2.33 8.81 -4.63
CA GLN A 478 3.32 9.04 -5.68
C GLN A 478 4.47 8.05 -5.55
N THR A 479 4.76 7.33 -6.63
CA THR A 479 5.87 6.37 -6.70
C THR A 479 7.23 7.06 -6.69
N VAL A 480 7.37 8.15 -7.45
CA VAL A 480 8.64 8.83 -7.73
C VAL A 480 8.46 10.32 -7.46
N GLN A 481 9.21 10.86 -6.51
CA GLN A 481 9.23 12.29 -6.22
C GLN A 481 9.99 13.04 -7.32
N PRO A 482 9.51 14.20 -7.80
CA PRO A 482 10.24 15.05 -8.75
C PRO A 482 11.65 15.41 -8.27
N ARG A 483 11.82 15.61 -6.96
CA ARG A 483 13.14 15.85 -6.33
C ARG A 483 14.14 14.72 -6.56
N LEU A 484 13.69 13.47 -6.56
CA LEU A 484 14.55 12.34 -6.91
C LEU A 484 14.96 12.41 -8.37
N VAL A 485 14.04 12.73 -9.28
CA VAL A 485 14.35 12.84 -10.72
C VAL A 485 15.41 13.91 -10.96
N ASN A 486 15.28 15.07 -10.30
CA ASN A 486 16.28 16.12 -10.34
C ASN A 486 17.64 15.66 -9.78
N TYR A 487 17.63 14.92 -8.67
CA TYR A 487 18.85 14.33 -8.11
C TYR A 487 19.54 13.35 -9.07
N LEU A 488 18.77 12.46 -9.71
CA LEU A 488 19.28 11.51 -10.69
C LEU A 488 19.89 12.24 -11.89
N ALA A 489 19.20 13.24 -12.45
CA ALA A 489 19.65 14.00 -13.61
C ALA A 489 20.99 14.76 -13.38
N GLN A 490 21.31 15.11 -12.14
CA GLN A 490 22.58 15.78 -11.79
C GLN A 490 23.82 14.88 -11.95
N HIS A 491 23.66 13.55 -12.03
CA HIS A 491 24.77 12.61 -12.18
C HIS A 491 25.24 12.43 -13.63
N ASP A 492 24.47 12.96 -14.59
CA ASP A 492 24.82 13.05 -16.01
C ASP A 492 25.30 11.73 -16.66
N THR A 493 24.63 10.63 -16.33
CA THR A 493 24.84 9.33 -17.00
C THR A 493 23.80 9.10 -18.09
N PRO A 494 24.07 8.25 -19.11
CA PRO A 494 23.07 7.92 -20.13
C PRO A 494 21.74 7.41 -19.54
N GLU A 495 21.79 6.60 -18.49
CA GLU A 495 20.60 6.04 -17.83
C GLU A 495 19.80 7.10 -17.08
N THR A 496 20.47 8.02 -16.39
CA THR A 496 19.81 9.08 -15.62
C THR A 496 19.16 10.12 -16.53
N GLN A 497 19.85 10.54 -17.59
CA GLN A 497 19.29 11.45 -18.60
C GLN A 497 18.10 10.81 -19.32
N ARG A 498 18.21 9.52 -19.68
CA ARG A 498 17.13 8.79 -20.33
C ARG A 498 15.90 8.70 -19.43
N PHE A 499 16.06 8.36 -18.15
CA PHE A 499 14.93 8.29 -17.22
C PHE A 499 14.31 9.68 -16.98
N ALA A 500 15.12 10.72 -16.81
CA ALA A 500 14.62 12.09 -16.62
C ALA A 500 13.82 12.58 -17.84
N GLN A 501 14.30 12.30 -19.06
CA GLN A 501 13.56 12.60 -20.28
C GLN A 501 12.22 11.87 -20.32
N MET A 502 12.22 10.55 -20.12
CA MET A 502 10.99 9.75 -20.11
C MET A 502 10.00 10.27 -19.07
N TYR A 503 10.46 10.58 -17.85
CA TYR A 503 9.63 11.14 -16.79
C TYR A 503 9.01 12.50 -17.17
N ALA A 504 9.78 13.39 -17.79
CA ALA A 504 9.30 14.70 -18.22
C ALA A 504 8.27 14.64 -19.36
N GLU A 505 8.29 13.58 -20.17
CA GLU A 505 7.32 13.35 -21.26
C GLU A 505 6.02 12.70 -20.75
N GLN A 506 5.99 12.20 -19.51
CA GLN A 506 4.79 11.62 -18.92
C GLN A 506 3.88 12.64 -18.27
N THR A 507 2.58 12.34 -18.28
CA THR A 507 1.65 12.98 -17.34
C THR A 507 1.93 12.47 -15.93
N ILE A 508 2.48 13.35 -15.09
CA ILE A 508 2.73 13.05 -13.68
C ILE A 508 1.43 13.26 -12.91
N ASP A 509 0.78 12.15 -12.56
CA ASP A 509 -0.49 12.16 -11.86
C ASP A 509 -0.40 11.29 -10.60
N PRO A 510 -0.48 11.90 -9.40
CA PRO A 510 -0.61 11.15 -8.15
C PRO A 510 -1.80 10.19 -8.22
N GLN A 511 -1.60 8.95 -7.76
CA GLN A 511 -2.68 7.98 -7.73
C GLN A 511 -3.56 8.21 -6.52
N VAL A 512 -4.87 8.23 -6.74
CA VAL A 512 -5.86 8.33 -5.68
C VAL A 512 -6.03 6.97 -5.00
N LEU A 513 -5.92 6.94 -3.67
CA LEU A 513 -6.18 5.75 -2.85
C LEU A 513 -7.59 5.80 -2.24
N ALA A 514 -8.02 6.96 -1.76
CA ALA A 514 -9.36 7.17 -1.22
C ALA A 514 -9.77 8.65 -1.39
N VAL A 515 -11.07 8.92 -1.52
CA VAL A 515 -11.61 10.29 -1.55
C VAL A 515 -12.92 10.29 -0.79
N GLU A 516 -13.08 11.26 0.09
CA GLU A 516 -14.33 11.50 0.81
C GLU A 516 -14.71 12.98 0.74
N SER A 517 -16.01 13.27 0.88
CA SER A 517 -16.52 14.63 0.86
C SER A 517 -17.65 14.84 1.85
N LEU A 518 -17.61 15.97 2.54
CA LEU A 518 -18.66 16.42 3.44
C LEU A 518 -19.32 17.68 2.89
N VAL A 519 -20.65 17.69 2.86
CA VAL A 519 -21.43 18.92 2.69
C VAL A 519 -21.77 19.45 4.07
N LEU A 520 -21.29 20.66 4.36
CA LEU A 520 -21.46 21.34 5.63
C LEU A 520 -22.65 22.28 5.49
N MET A 521 -23.74 21.97 6.19
CA MET A 521 -24.92 22.84 6.16
C MET A 521 -24.57 24.20 6.76
N GLU A 522 -24.67 25.27 5.96
CA GLU A 522 -24.65 26.62 6.49
C GLU A 522 -25.88 26.81 7.38
N VAL A 523 -25.66 26.96 8.68
CA VAL A 523 -26.70 27.50 9.56
C VAL A 523 -26.84 28.97 9.18
N SER A 524 -27.88 29.30 8.41
CA SER A 524 -28.18 30.69 8.05
C SER A 524 -28.21 31.56 9.31
N ALA A 525 -27.49 32.68 9.27
CA ALA A 525 -27.35 33.64 10.36
C ALA A 525 -28.64 34.48 10.63
N GLU A 526 -29.81 33.86 10.55
CA GLU A 526 -31.08 34.37 11.07
C GLU A 526 -31.78 33.30 11.91
N SER A 527 -31.20 33.02 13.08
CA SER A 527 -31.94 32.58 14.28
C SER A 527 -30.98 32.54 15.47
N THR A 528 -30.67 33.71 16.02
CA THR A 528 -30.33 33.80 17.44
C THR A 528 -31.60 33.57 18.25
N ALA A 529 -32.05 32.31 18.34
CA ALA A 529 -32.81 31.68 19.42
C ALA A 529 -33.67 30.51 18.91
N ILE A 530 -33.14 29.29 18.86
CA ILE A 530 -33.92 28.08 19.23
C ILE A 530 -33.01 27.17 20.09
N ALA A 531 -33.65 26.58 21.10
CA ALA A 531 -33.08 26.14 22.36
C ALA A 531 -32.38 24.77 22.32
N ARG A 532 -31.77 24.47 23.48
CA ARG A 532 -31.22 23.19 23.93
C ARG A 532 -32.28 22.07 23.81
N ASP A 533 -32.13 21.14 22.88
CA ASP A 533 -33.07 20.01 22.71
C ASP A 533 -32.52 18.66 23.20
N PHE A 534 -31.61 18.66 24.18
CA PHE A 534 -31.31 17.47 24.99
C PHE A 534 -31.69 17.73 26.44
N ALA A 535 -32.73 17.06 26.92
CA ALA A 535 -33.16 17.14 28.31
C ALA A 535 -33.69 15.81 28.80
N VAL A 536 -33.30 15.42 30.02
CA VAL A 536 -33.92 14.33 30.75
C VAL A 536 -35.13 14.88 31.49
N ARG A 537 -36.31 14.35 31.19
CA ARG A 537 -37.54 14.72 31.88
C ARG A 537 -37.63 14.02 33.23
N ALA A 538 -38.36 14.66 34.14
CA ALA A 538 -38.67 14.16 35.47
C ALA A 538 -39.10 12.69 35.43
N ALA A 539 -38.21 11.80 35.84
CA ALA A 539 -38.52 10.38 36.03
C ALA A 539 -39.80 10.20 36.86
N TYR A 540 -40.69 9.31 36.42
CA TYR A 540 -41.98 9.09 37.07
C TYR A 540 -42.29 7.58 37.20
N PRO A 541 -42.65 7.09 38.40
CA PRO A 541 -42.72 7.84 39.67
C PRO A 541 -41.32 8.24 40.20
N ASN A 542 -41.23 9.32 40.99
CA ASN A 542 -40.02 9.68 41.75
C ASN A 542 -40.45 10.53 42.97
N PRO A 543 -40.38 10.00 44.22
CA PRO A 543 -39.77 8.74 44.61
C PRO A 543 -40.42 7.49 44.00
N PHE A 544 -39.65 6.42 43.84
CA PHE A 544 -40.10 5.17 43.21
C PHE A 544 -39.79 3.94 44.05
N ASN A 545 -40.52 2.85 43.84
CA ASN A 545 -40.23 1.53 44.41
C ASN A 545 -39.89 0.57 43.28
N ALA A 546 -38.70 -0.03 43.34
CA ALA A 546 -38.12 -0.92 42.34
C ALA A 546 -37.84 -0.26 40.98
N GLU A 547 -38.85 0.30 40.30
CA GLU A 547 -38.76 0.77 38.92
C GLU A 547 -39.27 2.21 38.73
N THR A 548 -38.64 2.97 37.84
CA THR A 548 -39.11 4.29 37.38
C THR A 548 -38.88 4.46 35.88
N ARG A 549 -39.66 5.33 35.24
CA ARG A 549 -39.53 5.58 33.80
C ARG A 549 -38.88 6.93 33.54
N ILE A 550 -37.93 6.95 32.63
CA ILE A 550 -37.11 8.09 32.24
C ILE A 550 -37.44 8.42 30.80
N ARG A 551 -37.95 9.63 30.57
CA ARG A 551 -38.16 10.16 29.22
C ARG A 551 -37.04 11.12 28.87
N VAL A 552 -36.52 10.98 27.66
CA VAL A 552 -35.50 11.90 27.12
C VAL A 552 -36.05 12.60 25.91
N ASP A 553 -35.95 13.93 25.92
CA ASP A 553 -36.24 14.74 24.77
C ASP A 553 -34.93 14.92 24.00
N ILE A 554 -34.95 14.43 22.75
CA ILE A 554 -33.87 14.55 21.78
C ILE A 554 -34.45 15.02 20.46
N ALA A 555 -33.74 15.90 19.76
CA ALA A 555 -34.18 16.45 18.48
C ALA A 555 -34.14 15.44 17.32
N ARG A 556 -33.21 14.47 17.38
CA ARG A 556 -32.99 13.45 16.36
C ARG A 556 -32.51 12.16 16.99
N GLU A 557 -32.63 11.06 16.25
CA GLU A 557 -32.15 9.76 16.68
C GLU A 557 -30.63 9.79 16.92
N GLN A 558 -30.20 9.37 18.11
CA GLN A 558 -28.78 9.37 18.50
C GLN A 558 -28.50 8.42 19.67
N MET A 559 -27.23 8.04 19.83
CA MET A 559 -26.79 7.23 20.96
C MET A 559 -26.82 8.05 22.26
N VAL A 560 -27.53 7.53 23.26
CA VAL A 560 -27.58 8.10 24.62
C VAL A 560 -27.05 7.07 25.61
N GLU A 561 -26.12 7.51 26.47
CA GLU A 561 -25.58 6.74 27.57
C GLU A 561 -26.23 7.17 28.88
N PHE A 562 -26.73 6.21 29.67
CA PHE A 562 -27.23 6.48 31.01
C PHE A 562 -26.33 5.84 32.07
N SER A 563 -26.02 6.59 33.11
CA SER A 563 -25.26 6.14 34.28
C SER A 563 -25.94 6.59 35.56
N LEU A 564 -25.96 5.73 36.58
CA LEU A 564 -26.48 6.05 37.90
C LEU A 564 -25.33 6.14 38.91
N TYR A 565 -25.33 7.20 39.72
CA TYR A 565 -24.32 7.47 40.73
C TYR A 565 -24.94 7.55 42.13
N ASP A 566 -24.20 7.08 43.15
CA ASP A 566 -24.57 7.33 44.55
C ASP A 566 -24.21 8.77 44.98
N ILE A 567 -24.65 9.19 46.18
CA ILE A 567 -24.38 10.54 46.70
C ILE A 567 -22.88 10.86 46.91
N ARG A 568 -21.99 9.85 46.84
CA ARG A 568 -20.54 10.02 46.93
C ARG A 568 -19.89 10.12 45.54
N GLY A 569 -20.69 10.17 44.48
CA GLY A 569 -20.23 10.28 43.10
C GLY A 569 -19.70 8.97 42.51
N ARG A 570 -19.88 7.83 43.19
CA ARG A 570 -19.48 6.52 42.66
C ARG A 570 -20.55 6.00 41.71
N ARG A 571 -20.16 5.57 40.51
CA ARG A 571 -21.05 4.92 39.54
C ARG A 571 -21.51 3.58 40.09
N VAL A 572 -22.82 3.43 40.30
CA VAL A 572 -23.44 2.21 40.84
C VAL A 572 -24.15 1.39 39.78
N MET A 573 -24.44 1.97 38.61
CA MET A 573 -25.04 1.28 37.47
C MET A 573 -24.68 1.98 36.15
N LEU A 574 -24.47 1.20 35.09
CA LEU A 574 -24.31 1.66 33.71
C LEU A 574 -25.33 0.92 32.86
N PHE A 575 -26.16 1.65 32.10
CA PHE A 575 -27.21 1.06 31.26
C PHE A 575 -26.72 0.75 29.83
N GLY A 576 -25.44 1.05 29.54
CA GLY A 576 -24.87 0.97 28.20
C GLY A 576 -25.20 2.20 27.35
N ARG A 577 -24.74 2.17 26.09
CA ARG A 577 -25.09 3.15 25.06
C ARG A 577 -26.20 2.56 24.20
N MET A 578 -27.33 3.25 24.08
CA MET A 578 -28.48 2.78 23.30
C MET A 578 -28.93 3.86 22.33
N MET A 579 -29.47 3.45 21.19
CA MET A 579 -30.06 4.38 20.24
C MET A 579 -31.41 4.85 20.79
N HIS A 580 -31.60 6.16 20.90
CA HIS A 580 -32.88 6.75 21.29
C HIS A 580 -33.42 7.58 20.13
N SER A 581 -34.74 7.56 19.94
CA SER A 581 -35.48 8.41 19.00
C SER A 581 -36.25 9.50 19.76
N PRO A 582 -36.74 10.57 19.10
CA PRO A 582 -37.58 11.57 19.76
C PRO A 582 -38.77 10.93 20.49
N ASN A 583 -38.99 11.29 21.75
CA ASN A 583 -40.02 10.73 22.67
C ASN A 583 -39.78 9.30 23.17
N SER A 584 -38.57 8.74 23.04
CA SER A 584 -38.23 7.45 23.64
C SER A 584 -38.27 7.48 25.18
N GLU A 585 -38.74 6.40 25.77
CA GLU A 585 -38.82 6.17 27.22
C GLU A 585 -38.01 4.91 27.60
N LEU A 586 -37.33 4.98 28.73
CA LEU A 586 -36.51 3.93 29.31
C LEU A 586 -37.06 3.58 30.70
N THR A 587 -37.16 2.30 31.02
CA THR A 587 -37.44 1.84 32.39
C THR A 587 -36.13 1.58 33.13
N LEU A 588 -35.94 2.24 34.27
CA LEU A 588 -34.86 1.99 35.22
C LEU A 588 -35.35 1.00 36.27
N ASP A 589 -34.75 -0.19 36.33
CA ASP A 589 -34.92 -1.17 37.41
C ASP A 589 -33.76 -1.04 38.41
N ALA A 590 -34.09 -0.72 39.66
CA ALA A 590 -33.16 -0.55 40.77
C ALA A 590 -33.48 -1.47 41.96
N ARG A 591 -34.14 -2.61 41.74
CA ARG A 591 -34.49 -3.57 42.81
C ARG A 591 -33.32 -3.99 43.69
N ASP A 592 -32.15 -4.13 43.09
CA ASP A 592 -30.92 -4.57 43.76
C ASP A 592 -30.15 -3.43 44.45
N LEU A 593 -30.59 -2.17 44.31
CA LEU A 593 -29.99 -1.03 44.99
C LEU A 593 -30.65 -0.77 46.36
N PRO A 594 -29.90 -0.26 47.36
CA PRO A 594 -30.47 0.14 48.65
C PRO A 594 -31.35 1.39 48.53
N SER A 595 -32.33 1.58 49.43
CA SER A 595 -33.10 2.83 49.52
C SER A 595 -32.17 4.03 49.70
N GLY A 596 -32.40 5.11 48.97
CA GLY A 596 -31.50 6.26 48.99
C GLY A 596 -31.68 7.23 47.83
N VAL A 597 -30.85 8.26 47.82
CA VAL A 597 -30.79 9.27 46.75
C VAL A 597 -29.72 8.87 45.73
N TYR A 598 -30.07 8.94 44.46
CA TYR A 598 -29.19 8.64 43.34
C TYR A 598 -29.19 9.82 42.34
N MET A 599 -28.11 9.94 41.57
CA MET A 599 -28.00 10.88 40.46
C MET A 599 -27.96 10.10 39.15
N LEU A 600 -29.00 10.24 38.33
CA LEU A 600 -29.04 9.73 36.97
C LEU A 600 -28.38 10.76 36.06
N GLN A 601 -27.36 10.34 35.32
CA GLN A 601 -26.72 11.14 34.28
C GLN A 601 -27.04 10.52 32.93
N ALA A 602 -27.53 11.33 31.99
CA ALA A 602 -27.67 10.97 30.59
C ALA A 602 -26.68 11.78 29.75
N ARG A 603 -26.02 11.13 28.79
CA ARG A 603 -25.05 11.76 27.89
C ARG A 603 -25.39 11.42 26.43
N ALA A 604 -25.51 12.44 25.60
CA ALA A 604 -25.66 12.32 24.16
C ALA A 604 -24.57 13.16 23.48
N GLY A 605 -23.58 12.50 22.88
CA GLY A 605 -22.35 13.17 22.43
C GLY A 605 -21.67 13.92 23.59
N ASP A 606 -21.55 15.24 23.45
CA ASP A 606 -20.95 16.12 24.47
C ASP A 606 -21.95 16.78 25.42
N VAL A 607 -23.25 16.61 25.17
CA VAL A 607 -24.29 17.15 26.05
C VAL A 607 -24.57 16.14 27.16
N ARG A 608 -24.56 16.63 28.39
CA ARG A 608 -24.94 15.86 29.58
C ARG A 608 -26.07 16.56 30.32
N ASP A 609 -27.01 15.77 30.81
CA ASP A 609 -28.04 16.22 31.74
C ASP A 609 -28.08 15.27 32.94
N THR A 610 -28.49 15.77 34.10
CA THR A 610 -28.46 15.01 35.34
C THR A 610 -29.68 15.29 36.18
N GLN A 611 -30.32 14.23 36.68
CA GLN A 611 -31.50 14.32 37.53
C GLN A 611 -31.33 13.50 38.81
N ARG A 612 -31.84 14.05 39.91
CA ARG A 612 -31.94 13.34 41.20
C ARG A 612 -33.09 12.32 41.20
N LEU A 613 -32.83 11.10 41.64
CA LEU A 613 -33.79 10.02 41.86
C LEU A 613 -33.83 9.61 43.35
N ILE A 614 -35.00 9.23 43.85
CA ILE A 614 -35.20 8.78 45.23
C ILE A 614 -35.84 7.38 45.19
N LEU A 615 -35.07 6.36 45.59
CA LEU A 615 -35.55 4.98 45.69
C LEU A 615 -36.07 4.72 47.12
N LEU A 616 -37.33 4.29 47.22
CA LEU A 616 -37.99 3.84 48.44
C LEU A 616 -38.32 2.35 48.30
N LYS A 617 -37.80 1.52 49.20
CA LYS A 617 -38.24 0.12 49.34
C LYS A 617 -39.48 0.03 50.20
#